data_AF-A0A958K0R5-F1
#
_entry.id   AF-A0A958K0R5-F1
#
_cell.length_a   1.000
_cell.length_b   1.000
_cell.length_c   1.000
_cell.angle_alpha   90.00
_cell.angle_beta   90.00
_cell.angle_gamma   90.00
#
_symmetry.space_group_name_H-M   'P 1'
#
loop_
_entity.id
_entity.type
_entity.pdbx_description
1 polymer ?
#
loop_
_entity_poly.entity_id
_entity_poly.type
_entity_poly.pdbx_seq_one_letter_code
_entity_poly.pdbx_strand_id
1 'polypeptide(L)'
;LPGVFEALHRLSQKGYEFIIVTNQAGVGTGLMSYHALESIHDQMRKELRENGTEILDIYACTDAFDSGSKRRKPHPTMFFEARDKHQIDLAECYYVGDDPRDVLAAYNAGMKSIYVGDPLRLEELPLEKSPTFVAHSLLEASKFLN
;
A
#
# COMPACT_ATOMS: atom_id res chain seq x y z
N LEU A 1 1.12 7.42 12.77
CA LEU A 1 2.44 6.80 13.00
C LEU A 1 3.51 7.90 12.99
N PRO A 2 4.54 7.84 13.86
CA PRO A 2 5.63 8.82 13.84
C PRO A 2 6.36 8.85 12.50
N GLY A 3 6.76 10.03 12.04
CA GLY A 3 7.59 10.21 10.84
C GLY A 3 6.90 9.99 9.48
N VAL A 4 5.60 9.68 9.44
CA VAL A 4 4.88 9.47 8.16
C VAL A 4 4.85 10.72 7.30
N PHE A 5 4.46 11.87 7.86
CA PHE A 5 4.40 13.11 7.09
C PHE A 5 5.79 13.56 6.63
N GLU A 6 6.83 13.37 7.45
CA GLU A 6 8.21 13.62 7.04
C GLU A 6 8.63 12.73 5.86
N ALA A 7 8.30 11.43 5.93
CA ALA A 7 8.59 10.48 4.86
C ALA A 7 7.90 10.85 3.54
N LEU A 8 6.60 11.15 3.61
CA LEU A 8 5.80 11.53 2.45
C LEU A 8 6.26 12.87 1.86
N HIS A 9 6.57 13.85 2.70
CA HIS A 9 7.13 15.12 2.25
C HIS A 9 8.47 14.91 1.51
N ARG A 10 9.39 14.11 2.08
CA ARG A 10 10.68 13.79 1.43
C ARG A 10 10.51 13.15 0.05
N LEU A 11 9.57 12.22 -0.08
CA LEU A 11 9.28 11.55 -1.35
C LEU A 11 8.60 12.49 -2.35
N SER A 12 7.66 13.33 -1.89
CA SER A 12 6.99 14.33 -2.72
C SER A 12 7.98 15.34 -3.32
N GLN A 13 8.98 15.79 -2.54
CA GLN A 13 10.04 16.68 -3.04
C GLN A 13 10.89 16.07 -4.16
N LYS A 14 10.77 14.75 -4.39
CA LYS A 14 11.45 14.02 -5.46
C LYS A 14 10.53 13.67 -6.63
N GLY A 15 9.29 14.12 -6.60
CA GLY A 15 8.31 13.85 -7.65
C GLY A 15 7.58 12.51 -7.51
N TYR A 16 7.66 11.84 -6.35
CA TYR A 16 6.78 10.70 -6.11
C TYR A 16 5.33 11.16 -5.92
N GLU A 17 4.42 10.42 -6.53
CA GLU A 17 2.98 10.51 -6.32
C GLU A 17 2.50 9.32 -5.51
N PHE A 18 1.39 9.48 -4.78
CA PHE A 18 0.95 8.50 -3.79
C PHE A 18 -0.42 7.92 -4.13
N ILE A 19 -0.52 6.59 -4.11
CA ILE A 19 -1.77 5.84 -4.20
C ILE A 19 -1.84 4.90 -3.00
N ILE A 20 -3.01 4.82 -2.38
CA ILE A 20 -3.25 3.88 -1.28
C ILE A 20 -3.92 2.64 -1.83
N VAL A 21 -3.39 1.46 -1.50
CA VAL A 21 -3.97 0.16 -1.85
C VAL A 21 -4.15 -0.65 -0.56
N THR A 22 -5.38 -1.03 -0.21
CA THR A 22 -5.70 -1.55 1.12
C THR A 22 -6.73 -2.70 1.13
N ASN A 23 -6.56 -3.65 2.04
CA ASN A 23 -7.52 -4.73 2.29
C ASN A 23 -8.40 -4.34 3.49
N GLN A 24 -9.71 -4.19 3.30
CA GLN A 24 -10.68 -3.73 4.30
C GLN A 24 -11.79 -4.77 4.52
N ALA A 25 -11.39 -5.99 4.91
CA ALA A 25 -12.31 -7.12 5.09
C ALA A 25 -13.40 -6.86 6.15
N GLY A 26 -13.19 -5.91 7.06
CA GLY A 26 -14.19 -5.51 8.05
C GLY A 26 -15.53 -5.11 7.43
N VAL A 27 -15.52 -4.60 6.20
CA VAL A 27 -16.76 -4.31 5.46
C VAL A 27 -17.49 -5.59 5.06
N GLY A 28 -16.81 -6.49 4.35
CA GLY A 28 -17.39 -7.74 3.87
C GLY A 28 -17.74 -8.73 4.99
N THR A 29 -17.15 -8.60 6.17
CA THR A 29 -17.52 -9.38 7.37
C THR A 29 -18.59 -8.71 8.25
N GLY A 30 -19.06 -7.51 7.88
CA GLY A 30 -20.08 -6.76 8.62
C GLY A 30 -19.58 -6.11 9.92
N LEU A 31 -18.27 -6.14 10.20
CA LEU A 31 -17.66 -5.45 11.35
C LEU A 31 -17.62 -3.93 11.18
N MET A 32 -17.74 -3.45 9.94
CA MET A 32 -17.72 -2.04 9.57
C MET A 32 -18.70 -1.80 8.41
N SER A 33 -19.38 -0.67 8.38
CA SER A 33 -20.18 -0.28 7.21
C SER A 33 -19.29 0.36 6.14
N TYR A 34 -19.71 0.30 4.88
CA TYR A 34 -19.03 1.02 3.80
C TYR A 34 -18.93 2.52 4.09
N HIS A 35 -19.99 3.13 4.63
CA HIS A 35 -20.00 4.54 5.03
C HIS A 35 -18.94 4.87 6.10
N ALA A 36 -18.76 3.97 7.09
CA ALA A 36 -17.74 4.17 8.11
C ALA A 36 -16.32 4.11 7.50
N LEU A 37 -16.09 3.20 6.55
CA LEU A 37 -14.82 3.15 5.81
C LEU A 37 -14.58 4.44 5.02
N GLU A 38 -15.56 4.95 4.30
CA GLU A 38 -15.43 6.21 3.56
C GLU A 38 -15.14 7.39 4.47
N SER A 39 -15.80 7.46 5.64
CA SER A 39 -15.53 8.50 6.63
C SER A 39 -14.07 8.46 7.14
N ILE A 40 -13.50 7.26 7.30
CA ILE A 40 -12.08 7.07 7.66
C ILE A 40 -11.18 7.54 6.52
N HIS A 41 -11.51 7.20 5.27
CA HIS A 41 -10.76 7.64 4.10
C HIS A 41 -10.78 9.16 3.92
N ASP A 42 -11.92 9.81 4.15
CA ASP A 42 -12.05 11.27 4.07
C ASP A 42 -11.20 11.96 5.13
N GLN A 43 -11.23 11.46 6.37
CA GLN A 43 -10.40 11.99 7.44
C GLN A 43 -8.90 11.80 7.13
N MET A 44 -8.51 10.63 6.61
CA MET A 44 -7.13 10.37 6.20
C MET A 44 -6.69 11.31 5.07
N ARG A 45 -7.52 11.50 4.04
CA ARG A 45 -7.24 12.47 2.96
C ARG A 45 -7.06 13.87 3.53
N LYS A 46 -7.95 14.30 4.42
CA LYS A 46 -7.86 15.61 5.07
C LYS A 46 -6.53 15.79 5.81
N GLU A 47 -6.15 14.83 6.65
CA GLU A 47 -4.90 14.90 7.42
C GLU A 47 -3.66 14.92 6.52
N LEU A 48 -3.65 14.13 5.44
CA LEU A 48 -2.57 14.14 4.46
C LEU A 48 -2.44 15.51 3.79
N ARG A 49 -3.56 16.10 3.37
CA ARG A 49 -3.60 17.42 2.71
C ARG A 49 -3.17 18.54 3.65
N GLU A 50 -3.61 18.52 4.90
CA GLU A 50 -3.18 19.46 5.94
C GLU A 50 -1.66 19.40 6.19
N ASN A 51 -1.03 18.26 5.90
CA ASN A 51 0.42 18.06 5.97
C ASN A 51 1.11 18.15 4.58
N GLY A 52 0.45 18.74 3.58
CA GLY A 52 1.03 19.03 2.27
C GLY A 52 1.26 17.79 1.40
N THR A 53 0.58 16.67 1.68
CA THR A 53 0.62 15.46 0.85
C THR A 53 -0.74 15.25 0.18
N GLU A 54 -0.74 15.23 -1.15
CA GLU A 54 -1.90 14.82 -1.94
C GLU A 54 -1.76 13.35 -2.34
N ILE A 55 -2.86 12.60 -2.32
CA ILE A 55 -2.93 11.24 -2.84
C ILE A 55 -3.79 11.22 -4.10
N LEU A 56 -3.36 10.47 -5.11
CA LEU A 56 -4.06 10.33 -6.37
C LEU A 56 -5.36 9.54 -6.19
N ASP A 57 -5.29 8.42 -5.46
CA ASP A 57 -6.46 7.58 -5.23
C ASP A 57 -6.32 6.59 -4.07
N ILE A 58 -7.43 5.96 -3.70
CA ILE A 58 -7.52 4.86 -2.74
C ILE A 58 -8.23 3.68 -3.41
N TYR A 59 -7.53 2.55 -3.49
CA TYR A 59 -8.09 1.26 -3.91
C TYR A 59 -8.28 0.39 -2.68
N ALA A 60 -9.54 0.12 -2.33
CA ALA A 60 -9.90 -0.73 -1.21
C ALA A 60 -10.59 -2.02 -1.70
N CYS A 61 -10.10 -3.17 -1.22
CA CYS A 61 -10.82 -4.43 -1.32
C CYS A 61 -11.66 -4.63 -0.05
N THR A 62 -12.97 -4.52 -0.17
CA THR A 62 -13.92 -4.64 0.95
C THR A 62 -14.42 -6.07 1.19
N ASP A 63 -14.02 -7.03 0.35
CA ASP A 63 -14.52 -8.40 0.43
C ASP A 63 -13.98 -9.15 1.66
N ALA A 64 -14.77 -10.12 2.15
CA ALA A 64 -14.39 -10.98 3.27
C ALA A 64 -13.17 -11.87 2.94
N PHE A 65 -12.49 -12.37 3.99
CA PHE A 65 -11.21 -13.10 3.89
C PHE A 65 -11.22 -14.27 2.90
N ASP A 66 -12.31 -15.05 2.87
CA ASP A 66 -12.43 -16.28 2.06
C ASP A 66 -13.41 -16.14 0.89
N SER A 67 -13.67 -14.91 0.44
CA SER A 67 -14.58 -14.62 -0.67
C SER A 67 -14.09 -15.11 -2.04
N GLY A 68 -12.84 -15.56 -2.15
CA GLY A 68 -12.19 -15.83 -3.43
C GLY A 68 -11.94 -14.57 -4.27
N SER A 69 -12.01 -13.38 -3.65
CA SER A 69 -11.85 -12.11 -4.36
C SER A 69 -10.47 -11.96 -4.97
N LYS A 70 -10.44 -11.72 -6.29
CA LYS A 70 -9.24 -11.38 -7.03
C LYS A 70 -8.74 -9.96 -6.73
N ARG A 71 -9.54 -9.11 -6.08
CA ARG A 71 -9.08 -7.77 -5.66
C ARG A 71 -8.30 -7.78 -4.36
N ARG A 72 -8.47 -8.82 -3.53
CA ARG A 72 -7.80 -8.92 -2.23
C ARG A 72 -6.33 -9.27 -2.40
N LYS A 73 -5.42 -8.49 -1.81
CA LYS A 73 -4.00 -8.87 -1.72
C LYS A 73 -3.89 -10.23 -1.00
N PRO A 74 -3.17 -11.22 -1.54
CA PRO A 74 -1.99 -11.10 -2.39
C PRO A 74 -2.24 -11.02 -3.92
N HIS A 75 -3.49 -10.92 -4.37
CA HIS A 75 -3.76 -10.69 -5.79
C HIS A 75 -3.39 -9.26 -6.22
N PRO A 76 -2.83 -9.07 -7.44
CA PRO A 76 -2.33 -7.79 -7.91
C PRO A 76 -3.41 -6.87 -8.52
N THR A 77 -4.68 -7.29 -8.53
CA THR A 77 -5.73 -6.62 -9.33
C THR A 77 -5.88 -5.14 -8.99
N MET A 78 -5.82 -4.74 -7.71
CA MET A 78 -5.90 -3.31 -7.36
C MET A 78 -4.71 -2.48 -7.89
N PHE A 79 -3.53 -3.08 -8.06
CA PHE A 79 -2.41 -2.40 -8.70
C PHE A 79 -2.62 -2.26 -10.21
N PHE A 80 -3.22 -3.25 -10.87
CA PHE A 80 -3.58 -3.14 -12.28
C PHE A 80 -4.68 -2.10 -12.50
N GLU A 81 -5.66 -2.00 -11.60
CA GLU A 81 -6.65 -0.92 -11.63
C GLU A 81 -5.98 0.47 -11.51
N ALA A 82 -5.01 0.62 -10.60
CA ALA A 82 -4.23 1.84 -10.46
C ALA A 82 -3.40 2.16 -11.72
N ARG A 83 -2.73 1.14 -12.28
CA ARG A 83 -2.01 1.23 -13.55
C ARG A 83 -2.90 1.76 -14.67
N ASP A 84 -4.06 1.15 -14.86
CA ASP A 84 -4.93 1.47 -15.98
C ASP A 84 -5.59 2.84 -15.83
N LYS A 85 -5.96 3.24 -14.60
CA LYS A 85 -6.55 4.56 -14.33
C LYS A 85 -5.55 5.71 -14.45
N HIS A 86 -4.35 5.53 -13.90
CA HIS A 86 -3.34 6.59 -13.81
C HIS A 86 -2.26 6.51 -14.89
N GLN A 87 -2.31 5.49 -15.76
CA GLN A 87 -1.33 5.23 -16.82
C GLN A 87 0.12 5.18 -16.30
N ILE A 88 0.30 4.59 -15.12
CA ILE A 88 1.62 4.45 -14.46
C ILE A 88 2.31 3.15 -14.89
N ASP A 89 3.64 3.16 -14.97
CA ASP A 89 4.42 1.93 -15.13
C ASP A 89 4.69 1.30 -13.75
N LEU A 90 4.08 0.13 -13.51
CA LEU A 90 4.23 -0.58 -12.24
C LEU A 90 5.66 -1.06 -11.99
N ALA A 91 6.46 -1.32 -13.03
CA ALA A 91 7.86 -1.74 -12.85
C ALA A 91 8.74 -0.64 -12.24
N GLU A 92 8.35 0.63 -12.44
CA GLU A 92 8.99 1.81 -11.87
C GLU A 92 8.37 2.25 -10.53
N CYS A 93 7.33 1.56 -10.07
CA CYS A 93 6.68 1.83 -8.81
C CYS A 93 7.26 0.98 -7.67
N TYR A 94 7.13 1.52 -6.46
CA TYR A 94 7.36 0.80 -5.21
C TYR A 94 6.05 0.66 -4.44
N TYR A 95 5.78 -0.53 -3.92
CA TYR A 95 4.75 -0.72 -2.91
C TYR A 95 5.35 -0.83 -1.53
N VAL A 96 4.91 0.01 -0.59
CA VAL A 96 5.33 -0.02 0.80
C VAL A 96 4.20 -0.58 1.66
N GLY A 97 4.45 -1.69 2.36
CA GLY A 97 3.43 -2.40 3.15
C GLY A 97 4.05 -3.14 4.34
N ASP A 98 3.20 -3.64 5.24
CA ASP A 98 3.59 -4.26 6.51
C ASP A 98 3.11 -5.72 6.64
N ASP A 99 2.52 -6.26 5.58
CA ASP A 99 2.04 -7.64 5.52
C ASP A 99 2.75 -8.44 4.42
N PRO A 100 3.09 -9.73 4.62
CA PRO A 100 3.67 -10.55 3.56
C PRO A 100 2.83 -10.61 2.28
N ARG A 101 1.49 -10.45 2.40
CA ARG A 101 0.58 -10.36 1.24
C ARG A 101 0.83 -9.13 0.38
N ASP A 102 1.37 -8.06 0.95
CA ASP A 102 1.75 -6.83 0.24
C ASP A 102 2.92 -7.09 -0.70
N VAL A 103 3.95 -7.74 -0.17
CA VAL A 103 5.14 -8.15 -0.91
C VAL A 103 4.76 -9.08 -2.06
N LEU A 104 3.92 -10.08 -1.79
CA LEU A 104 3.43 -11.00 -2.80
C LEU A 104 2.60 -10.30 -3.88
N ALA A 105 1.70 -9.38 -3.50
CA ALA A 105 0.87 -8.67 -4.46
C ALA A 105 1.70 -7.74 -5.36
N ALA A 106 2.70 -7.05 -4.80
CA ALA A 106 3.63 -6.23 -5.56
C ALA A 106 4.46 -7.08 -6.53
N TYR A 107 5.01 -8.21 -6.07
CA TYR A 107 5.73 -9.15 -6.93
C TYR A 107 4.85 -9.65 -8.10
N ASN A 108 3.62 -10.08 -7.80
CA ASN A 108 2.66 -10.55 -8.81
C ASN A 108 2.25 -9.44 -9.80
N ALA A 109 2.41 -8.17 -9.42
CA ALA A 109 2.15 -7.01 -10.26
C ALA A 109 3.40 -6.56 -11.05
N GLY A 110 4.56 -7.19 -10.84
CA GLY A 110 5.84 -6.79 -11.44
C GLY A 110 6.46 -5.54 -10.79
N MET A 111 6.03 -5.19 -9.57
CA MET A 111 6.50 -4.02 -8.83
C MET A 111 7.66 -4.35 -7.89
N LYS A 112 8.45 -3.34 -7.57
CA LYS A 112 9.35 -3.39 -6.41
C LYS A 112 8.53 -3.23 -5.12
N SER A 113 9.03 -3.76 -4.01
CA SER A 113 8.35 -3.60 -2.71
C SER A 113 9.31 -3.30 -1.57
N ILE A 114 8.81 -2.57 -0.58
CA ILE A 114 9.50 -2.34 0.69
C ILE A 114 8.59 -2.85 1.79
N TYR A 115 9.09 -3.78 2.59
CA TYR A 115 8.37 -4.30 3.75
C TYR A 115 8.72 -3.49 4.99
N VAL A 116 7.73 -3.04 5.73
CA VAL A 116 7.89 -2.30 6.98
C VAL A 116 7.48 -3.19 8.15
N GLY A 117 8.44 -3.70 8.91
CA GLY A 117 8.15 -4.55 10.06
C GLY A 117 9.24 -5.58 10.35
N ASP A 118 8.86 -6.62 11.08
CA ASP A 118 9.77 -7.70 11.46
C ASP A 118 10.01 -8.65 10.26
N PRO A 119 11.27 -8.79 9.78
CA PRO A 119 11.60 -9.69 8.67
C PRO A 119 11.30 -11.16 8.97
N LEU A 120 11.15 -11.58 10.23
CA LEU A 120 10.77 -12.95 10.58
C LEU A 120 9.40 -13.34 9.99
N ARG A 121 8.52 -12.36 9.75
CA ARG A 121 7.22 -12.61 9.09
C ARG A 121 7.33 -12.95 7.61
N LEU A 122 8.52 -12.81 7.02
CA LEU A 122 8.79 -13.09 5.61
C LEU A 122 9.46 -14.45 5.39
N GLU A 123 9.77 -15.22 6.43
CA GLU A 123 10.50 -16.50 6.32
C GLU A 123 9.81 -17.53 5.42
N GLU A 124 8.48 -17.48 5.35
CA GLU A 124 7.68 -18.38 4.51
C GLU A 124 7.60 -17.93 3.04
N LEU A 125 8.07 -16.72 2.71
CA LEU A 125 8.07 -16.25 1.33
C LEU A 125 9.20 -16.92 0.54
N PRO A 126 8.94 -17.36 -0.71
CA PRO A 126 10.00 -17.78 -1.61
C PRO A 126 11.02 -16.66 -1.79
N LEU A 127 12.31 -17.01 -1.89
CA LEU A 127 13.40 -16.03 -1.95
C LEU A 127 13.21 -15.04 -3.12
N GLU A 128 12.73 -15.52 -4.27
CA GLU A 128 12.43 -14.71 -5.44
C GLU A 128 11.30 -13.69 -5.24
N LYS A 129 10.49 -13.87 -4.18
CA LYS A 129 9.40 -12.98 -3.79
C LYS A 129 9.74 -12.15 -2.55
N SER A 130 11.03 -12.02 -2.23
CA SER A 130 11.48 -11.15 -1.15
C SER A 130 11.27 -9.67 -1.52
N PRO A 131 11.01 -8.79 -0.55
CA PRO A 131 10.93 -7.37 -0.83
C PRO A 131 12.30 -6.84 -1.26
N THR A 132 12.30 -5.75 -2.01
CA THR A 132 13.51 -5.03 -2.42
C THR A 132 14.28 -4.48 -1.21
N PHE A 133 13.56 -4.09 -0.16
CA PHE A 133 14.14 -3.60 1.08
C PHE A 133 13.23 -3.91 2.27
N VAL A 134 13.83 -4.07 3.46
CA VAL A 134 13.10 -4.19 4.73
C VAL A 134 13.45 -2.96 5.58
N ALA A 135 12.43 -2.28 6.05
CA ALA A 135 12.54 -1.09 6.88
C ALA A 135 11.80 -1.28 8.22
N HIS A 136 12.18 -0.51 9.23
CA HIS A 136 11.48 -0.46 10.51
C HIS A 136 10.39 0.63 10.55
N SER A 137 10.38 1.54 9.57
CA SER A 137 9.38 2.61 9.45
C SER A 137 9.25 3.12 8.02
N LEU A 138 8.16 3.83 7.73
CA LEU A 138 8.00 4.54 6.45
C LEU A 138 9.09 5.62 6.25
N LEU A 139 9.55 6.25 7.33
CA LEU A 139 10.64 7.22 7.25
C LEU A 139 11.95 6.58 6.81
N GLU A 140 12.27 5.39 7.31
CA GLU A 140 13.43 4.63 6.84
C GLU A 140 13.26 4.17 5.39
N ALA A 141 12.09 3.67 5.02
CA ALA A 141 11.78 3.34 3.62
C ALA A 141 12.00 4.55 2.69
N SER A 142 11.59 5.75 3.11
CA SER A 142 11.81 6.98 2.33
C SER A 142 13.28 7.37 2.15
N LYS A 143 14.17 6.92 3.05
CA LYS A 143 15.62 7.13 2.95
C LYS A 143 16.28 6.14 1.98
N PHE A 144 15.71 4.94 1.81
CA PHE A 144 16.17 3.96 0.83
C PHE A 144 15.80 4.37 -0.61
N LEU A 145 14.61 4.94 -0.80
CA LEU A 145 14.12 5.45 -2.10
C LEU A 145 14.83 6.75 -2.55
N ASN A 146 16.11 6.90 -2.18
CA ASN A 146 16.81 8.17 -2.25
C ASN A 146 17.21 8.56 -3.67
#